data_AF-A0AAW4WT26-F1
#
_entry.id   AF-A0AAW4WT26-F1
#
_cell.length_a   1.000
_cell.length_b   1.000
_cell.length_c   1.000
_cell.angle_alpha   90.00
_cell.angle_beta   90.00
_cell.angle_gamma   90.00
#
_symmetry.space_group_name_H-M   'P 1'
#
loop_
_entity.id
_entity.type
_entity.pdbx_description
1 polymer ?
#
loop_
_entity_poly.entity_id
_entity_poly.type
_entity_poly.pdbx_seq_one_letter_code
_entity_poly.pdbx_strand_id
1 'polypeptide(L)' 'GGRMIVRSEEGVTFDKHENVIAGNVTGFGATSGQMFVAGRAGERFAVRNSGATFVVEGVGDHGCEYMTGG' A
#
# COMPACT_ATOMS: atom_id res chain seq x y z
N GLY A 1 11.22 6.53 -9.71
CA GLY A 1 10.83 6.49 -8.29
C GLY A 1 11.65 5.46 -7.53
N GLY A 2 11.51 5.43 -6.20
CA GLY A 2 12.18 4.44 -5.35
C GLY A 2 11.45 3.11 -5.28
N ARG A 3 12.03 2.16 -4.53
CA ARG A 3 11.42 0.87 -4.20
C ARG A 3 11.28 0.73 -2.69
N MET A 4 10.07 0.43 -2.20
CA MET A 4 9.78 0.19 -0.79
C MET A 4 9.21 -1.22 -0.60
N ILE A 5 9.64 -1.89 0.48
CA ILE A 5 9.12 -3.21 0.87
C ILE A 5 8.72 -3.11 2.34
N VAL A 6 7.46 -3.42 2.63
CA VAL A 6 6.89 -3.41 3.98
C VAL A 6 6.44 -4.83 4.30
N ARG A 7 7.02 -5.42 5.34
CA ARG A 7 6.69 -6.75 5.83
C ARG A 7 6.89 -6.81 7.33
N SER A 8 6.15 -7.69 8.00
CA SER A 8 6.41 -8.05 9.38
C SER A 8 7.74 -8.81 9.52
N GLU A 9 8.23 -8.87 10.75
CA GLU A 9 9.38 -9.69 11.12
C GLU A 9 9.15 -11.19 10.80
N GLU A 10 10.24 -11.93 10.77
CA GLU A 10 10.18 -13.38 10.61
C GLU A 10 9.70 -14.04 11.90
N GLY A 11 8.95 -15.14 11.78
CA GLY A 11 8.48 -15.91 12.94
C GLY A 11 7.21 -15.38 13.63
N VAL A 12 6.59 -14.31 13.12
CA VAL A 12 5.25 -13.90 13.61
C VAL A 12 4.24 -15.02 13.36
N THR A 13 3.34 -15.22 14.33
CA THR A 13 2.37 -16.33 14.35
C THR A 13 0.97 -15.93 13.90
N PHE A 14 0.70 -14.64 13.77
CA PHE A 14 -0.55 -14.12 13.21
C PHE A 14 -0.53 -14.16 11.67
N ASP A 15 -1.71 -14.26 11.06
CA ASP A 15 -1.83 -14.19 9.60
C ASP A 15 -1.56 -12.77 9.09
N LYS A 16 -0.50 -12.60 8.31
CA LYS A 16 -0.07 -11.30 7.78
C LYS A 16 -1.11 -10.68 6.86
N HIS A 17 -1.84 -11.52 6.12
CA HIS A 17 -2.82 -11.09 5.11
C HIS A 17 -4.04 -10.40 5.73
N GLU A 18 -4.37 -10.74 6.98
CA GLU A 18 -5.52 -10.17 7.70
C GLU A 18 -5.16 -8.98 8.60
N ASN A 19 -3.87 -8.67 8.76
CA ASN A 19 -3.40 -7.64 9.70
C ASN A 19 -2.96 -6.35 9.00
N VAL A 20 -3.26 -5.22 9.65
CA VAL A 20 -2.89 -3.88 9.14
C VAL A 20 -1.41 -3.60 9.43
N ILE A 21 -0.67 -3.17 8.42
CA ILE A 21 0.77 -2.83 8.52
C ILE A 21 1.11 -1.46 7.90
N ALA A 22 0.22 -0.92 7.07
CA ALA A 22 0.36 0.42 6.49
C ALA A 22 -0.84 1.31 6.85
N GLY A 23 -0.57 2.58 7.12
CA GLY A 23 -1.60 3.55 7.51
C GLY A 23 -2.44 4.06 6.34
N ASN A 24 -3.29 5.05 6.65
CA ASN A 24 -4.12 5.75 5.67
C ASN A 24 -3.29 6.61 4.73
N VAL A 25 -3.82 6.92 3.53
CA VAL A 25 -3.23 7.88 2.58
C VAL A 25 -1.83 7.45 2.08
N THR A 26 -1.47 6.18 2.30
CA THR A 26 -0.22 5.58 1.84
C THR A 26 -0.15 5.63 0.32
N GLY A 27 0.95 6.14 -0.25
CA GLY A 27 1.13 6.27 -1.70
C GLY A 27 0.47 7.50 -2.34
N PHE A 28 0.07 8.50 -1.53
CA PHE A 28 -0.58 9.72 -2.03
C PHE A 28 0.23 10.46 -3.10
N GLY A 29 -0.39 10.72 -4.24
CA GLY A 29 0.20 11.58 -5.27
C GLY A 29 1.47 11.03 -5.92
N ALA A 30 1.77 9.74 -5.73
CA ALA A 30 3.01 9.14 -6.23
C ALA A 30 3.06 9.20 -7.77
N THR A 31 4.21 9.57 -8.33
CA THR A 31 4.36 9.76 -9.79
C THR A 31 5.25 8.71 -10.45
N SER A 32 6.01 7.94 -9.67
CA SER A 32 6.81 6.80 -10.14
C SER A 32 7.31 5.98 -8.96
N GLY A 33 7.74 4.73 -9.21
CA GLY A 33 8.32 3.85 -8.19
C GLY A 33 7.43 2.67 -7.85
N GLN A 34 7.86 1.88 -6.86
CA GLN A 34 7.18 0.65 -6.48
C GLN A 34 7.11 0.47 -4.97
N MET A 35 6.00 -0.08 -4.48
CA MET A 35 5.82 -0.44 -3.07
C MET A 35 5.13 -1.80 -2.95
N PHE A 36 5.69 -2.68 -2.14
CA PHE A 36 5.16 -4.02 -1.87
C PHE A 36 4.86 -4.14 -0.38
N VAL A 37 3.60 -4.38 -0.03
CA VAL A 37 3.09 -4.40 1.34
C VAL A 37 2.53 -5.79 1.63
N ALA A 38 3.24 -6.56 2.45
CA ALA A 38 2.82 -7.88 2.93
C ALA A 38 1.89 -7.73 4.16
N GLY A 39 0.73 -7.14 3.90
CA GLY A 39 -0.37 -6.96 4.85
C GLY A 39 -1.39 -5.95 4.33
N ARG A 40 -2.36 -5.58 5.18
CA ARG A 40 -3.41 -4.62 4.85
C ARG A 40 -2.95 -3.18 5.06
N ALA A 41 -3.43 -2.28 4.22
CA ALA A 41 -3.34 -0.84 4.39
C ALA A 41 -4.68 -0.25 4.82
N GLY A 42 -4.63 0.93 5.45
CA GLY A 42 -5.81 1.68 5.85
C GLY A 42 -6.56 2.33 4.67
N GLU A 43 -7.37 3.33 4.99
CA GLU A 43 -8.22 4.06 4.03
C GLU A 43 -7.39 4.92 3.06
N ARG A 44 -7.96 5.22 1.90
CA ARG A 44 -7.36 6.10 0.88
C ARG A 44 -5.97 5.67 0.42
N PHE A 45 -5.72 4.37 0.40
CA PHE A 45 -4.50 3.82 -0.18
C PHE A 45 -4.40 4.23 -1.65
N ALA A 46 -3.22 4.68 -2.09
CA ALA A 46 -2.94 5.12 -3.45
C ALA A 46 -3.84 6.27 -3.97
N VAL A 47 -4.39 7.09 -3.06
CA VAL A 47 -5.15 8.28 -3.45
C VAL A 47 -4.29 9.19 -4.35
N ARG A 48 -4.83 9.65 -5.47
CA ARG A 48 -4.11 10.46 -6.47
C ARG A 48 -2.80 9.86 -7.01
N ASN A 49 -2.61 8.54 -6.91
CA ASN A 49 -1.50 7.89 -7.58
C ASN A 49 -1.52 8.23 -9.09
N SER A 50 -0.38 8.62 -9.63
CA SER A 50 -0.23 9.16 -10.98
C SER A 50 0.94 8.51 -11.73
N GLY A 51 1.47 7.39 -11.22
CA GLY A 51 2.49 6.62 -11.95
C GLY A 51 3.32 5.63 -11.13
N ALA A 52 3.01 5.39 -9.86
CA ALA A 52 3.69 4.35 -9.06
C ALA A 52 2.88 3.04 -9.03
N THR A 53 3.57 1.90 -8.98
CA THR A 53 2.92 0.59 -8.94
C THR A 53 2.98 -0.01 -7.55
N PHE A 54 1.84 -0.45 -7.03
CA PHE A 54 1.75 -0.98 -5.67
C PHE A 54 1.18 -2.40 -5.66
N VAL A 55 1.69 -3.23 -4.75
CA VAL A 55 1.08 -4.50 -4.35
C VAL A 55 0.80 -4.43 -2.86
N VAL A 56 -0.43 -4.73 -2.48
CA VAL A 56 -0.92 -4.72 -1.09
C VAL A 56 -1.94 -5.83 -0.94
N GLU A 57 -1.99 -6.46 0.24
CA GLU A 57 -2.82 -7.65 0.48
C GLU A 57 -4.24 -7.31 0.97
N GLY A 58 -4.51 -6.03 1.23
CA GLY A 58 -5.85 -5.51 1.46
C GLY A 58 -5.83 -4.00 1.67
N VAL A 59 -6.93 -3.31 1.37
CA VAL A 59 -7.07 -1.87 1.56
C VAL A 59 -8.38 -1.56 2.29
N GLY A 60 -8.40 -0.45 3.03
CA GLY A 60 -9.63 0.13 3.56
C GLY A 60 -10.44 0.89 2.50
N ASP A 61 -11.39 1.71 2.96
CA ASP A 61 -12.28 2.46 2.07
C ASP A 61 -11.53 3.51 1.22
N HIS A 62 -12.12 3.85 0.07
CA HIS A 62 -11.61 4.87 -0.85
C HIS A 62 -10.20 4.57 -1.43
N GLY A 63 -9.84 3.29 -1.57
CA GLY A 63 -8.64 2.89 -2.30
C GLY A 63 -8.63 3.45 -3.73
N CYS A 64 -7.45 3.87 -4.19
CA CYS A 64 -7.19 4.46 -5.52
C CYS A 64 -8.06 5.68 -5.87
N GLU A 65 -8.66 6.36 -4.88
CA GLU A 65 -9.48 7.55 -5.11
C GLU A 65 -8.67 8.61 -5.88
N TYR A 66 -9.23 9.16 -6.97
CA TYR A 66 -8.58 10.15 -7.84
C TYR A 66 -7.26 9.69 -8.50
N MET A 67 -6.99 8.38 -8.58
CA MET A 67 -5.83 7.85 -9.31
C MET A 67 -5.91 8.20 -10.80
N THR A 68 -4.77 8.61 -11.38
CA THR A 68 -4.64 8.97 -12.80
C THR A 68 -3.61 8.12 -13.56
N GLY A 69 -2.86 7.25 -12.87
CA GLY A 69 -1.95 6.29 -13.48
C GLY A 69 -1.12 5.53 -12.44
N GLY A 70 -0.50 4.42 -12.83
CA GLY A 70 0.33 3.56 -11.97
C GLY A 70 -0.13 2.12 -11.88
#